data_AF-A0A7C7VW12-F1
#
_entry.id   AF-A0A7C7VW12-F1
#
_cell.length_a   1.000
_cell.length_b   1.000
_cell.length_c   1.000
_cell.angle_alpha   90.00
_cell.angle_beta   90.00
_cell.angle_gamma   90.00
#
_symmetry.space_group_name_H-M   'P 1'
#
loop_
_entity.id
_entity.type
_entity.pdbx_description
1 polymer ?
#
loop_
_entity_poly.entity_id
_entity_poly.type
_entity_poly.pdbx_seq_one_letter_code
_entity_poly.pdbx_strand_id
1 'polypeptide(L)'
;MRTEALPRVRTWTVSQVWIRTLAVVVAGAIVAGLAFLYLWQGCTITALKAQRAHYVLALAELEREYISLQVQVQEATGPAALRARARALGMCPFTPDRIIRLEDDERPSP
;
A
#
# COMPACT_ATOMS: atom_id res chain seq x y z
N MET A 1 -66.87 19.59 47.66
CA MET A 1 -66.35 18.92 46.45
C MET A 1 -65.40 19.88 45.76
N ARG A 2 -64.08 19.60 45.78
CA ARG A 2 -63.07 20.39 45.06
C ARG A 2 -63.00 19.88 43.63
N THR A 3 -63.25 20.75 42.66
CA THR A 3 -63.04 20.47 41.24
C THR A 3 -61.64 20.95 40.87
N GLU A 4 -60.75 20.00 40.62
CA GLU A 4 -59.40 20.25 40.11
C GLU A 4 -59.49 20.70 38.65
N ALA A 5 -59.11 21.95 38.38
CA ALA A 5 -59.05 22.47 37.02
C ALA A 5 -57.76 21.98 36.33
N LEU A 6 -57.90 21.13 35.31
CA LEU A 6 -56.79 20.67 34.47
C LEU A 6 -56.13 21.86 33.74
N PRO A 7 -54.78 21.90 33.67
CA PRO A 7 -54.07 23.00 33.02
C PRO A 7 -54.28 22.94 31.50
N ARG A 8 -54.76 24.06 30.96
CA ARG A 8 -55.02 24.25 29.53
C ARG A 8 -53.68 24.32 28.79
N VAL A 9 -53.29 23.23 28.12
CA VAL A 9 -52.07 23.20 27.31
C VAL A 9 -52.27 24.11 26.09
N ARG A 10 -51.55 25.24 26.08
CA ARG A 10 -51.59 26.23 25.00
C ARG A 10 -50.80 25.68 23.81
N THR A 11 -51.50 25.13 22.82
CA THR A 11 -50.90 24.73 21.55
C THR A 11 -50.48 26.00 20.79
N TRP A 12 -49.18 26.19 20.64
CA TRP A 12 -48.63 27.20 19.74
C TRP A 12 -48.90 26.75 18.31
N THR A 13 -49.87 27.37 17.64
CA THR A 13 -50.12 27.19 16.23
C THR A 13 -49.03 27.93 15.44
N VAL A 14 -47.97 27.20 15.12
CA VAL A 14 -46.93 27.73 14.22
C VAL A 14 -47.58 27.97 12.86
N SER A 15 -47.56 29.22 12.40
CA SER A 15 -48.16 29.59 11.11
C SER A 15 -47.52 28.81 9.97
N GLN A 16 -48.33 28.31 9.03
CA GLN A 16 -47.87 27.47 7.90
C GLN A 16 -46.73 28.10 7.09
N VAL A 17 -46.63 29.43 7.07
CA VAL A 17 -45.54 30.16 6.40
C VAL A 17 -44.17 29.83 7.01
N TRP A 18 -44.10 29.71 8.34
CA TRP A 18 -42.89 29.33 9.07
C TRP A 18 -42.48 27.89 8.81
N ILE A 19 -43.47 26.99 8.68
CA ILE A 19 -43.21 25.59 8.34
C ILE A 19 -42.62 25.50 6.93
N ARG A 20 -43.17 26.25 5.96
CA ARG A 20 -42.65 26.29 4.59
C ARG A 20 -41.24 26.86 4.50
N THR A 21 -40.96 27.95 5.21
CA THR A 21 -39.61 28.53 5.25
C THR A 21 -38.61 27.58 5.89
N LEU A 22 -38.97 26.93 6.99
CA LEU A 22 -38.14 25.90 7.62
C LEU A 22 -37.85 24.74 6.64
N ALA A 23 -38.87 24.27 5.92
CA ALA A 23 -38.71 23.19 4.95
C ALA A 23 -37.74 23.56 3.82
N VAL A 24 -37.80 24.79 3.30
CA VAL A 24 -36.87 25.27 2.26
C VAL A 24 -35.44 25.35 2.79
N VAL A 25 -35.25 25.84 4.03
CA VAL A 25 -33.93 25.92 4.66
C VAL A 25 -33.34 24.53 4.87
N VAL A 26 -34.13 23.57 5.36
CA VAL A 26 -33.70 22.19 5.56
C VAL A 26 -33.33 21.54 4.22
N ALA A 27 -34.17 21.73 3.18
CA ALA A 27 -33.87 21.21 1.85
C ALA A 27 -32.57 21.80 1.29
N GLY A 28 -32.36 23.11 1.43
CA GLY A 28 -31.12 23.77 1.03
C GLY A 28 -29.89 23.25 1.78
N ALA A 29 -30.02 23.06 3.10
CA ALA A 29 -28.95 22.51 3.93
C ALA A 29 -28.58 21.07 3.52
N ILE A 30 -29.57 20.25 3.19
CA ILE A 30 -29.35 18.89 2.69
C ILE A 30 -28.56 18.93 1.37
N VAL A 31 -29.00 19.74 0.40
CA VAL A 31 -28.32 19.86 -0.91
C VAL A 31 -26.89 20.37 -0.75
N ALA A 32 -26.68 21.42 0.07
CA ALA A 32 -25.35 21.95 0.35
C ALA A 32 -24.46 20.90 1.05
N GLY A 33 -25.01 20.14 2.01
CA GLY A 33 -24.31 19.05 2.67
C GLY A 33 -23.92 17.91 1.71
N LEU A 34 -24.82 17.53 0.81
CA LEU A 34 -24.53 16.55 -0.25
C LEU A 34 -23.44 17.01 -1.20
N ALA A 35 -23.49 18.28 -1.63
CA ALA A 35 -22.45 18.86 -2.47
C ALA A 35 -21.09 18.88 -1.74
N PHE A 36 -21.08 19.28 -0.47
CA PHE A 36 -19.88 19.26 0.36
C PHE A 36 -19.31 17.84 0.51
N LEU A 37 -20.17 16.85 0.80
CA LEU A 37 -19.75 15.45 0.88
C LEU A 37 -19.18 14.93 -0.44
N TYR A 38 -19.78 15.33 -1.57
CA TYR A 38 -19.29 14.94 -2.89
C TYR A 38 -17.90 15.55 -3.19
N LEU A 39 -17.71 16.85 -2.90
CA LEU A 39 -16.40 17.48 -3.03
C LEU A 39 -15.36 16.85 -2.09
N TRP A 40 -15.76 16.55 -0.85
CA TRP A 40 -14.91 15.89 0.13
C TRP A 40 -14.45 14.51 -0.37
N GLN A 41 -15.37 13.70 -0.92
CA GLN A 41 -15.03 12.41 -1.53
C GLN A 41 -14.05 12.57 -2.71
N GLY A 42 -14.25 13.58 -3.56
CA GLY A 42 -13.30 13.87 -4.65
C GLY A 42 -11.91 14.24 -4.13
N CYS A 43 -11.83 15.02 -3.05
CA CYS A 43 -10.57 15.39 -2.43
C CYS A 43 -9.85 14.19 -1.81
N THR A 44 -10.56 13.32 -1.08
CA THR A 44 -9.96 12.12 -0.46
C THR A 44 -9.46 11.13 -1.50
N ILE A 45 -10.21 10.90 -2.57
CA ILE A 45 -9.79 10.05 -3.70
C ILE A 45 -8.53 10.60 -4.36
N THR A 46 -8.44 11.92 -4.52
CA THR A 46 -7.27 12.57 -5.14
C THR A 46 -6.04 12.44 -4.25
N ALA A 47 -6.19 12.62 -2.93
CA ALA A 47 -5.12 12.40 -1.96
C ALA A 47 -4.63 10.94 -1.97
N LEU A 48 -5.55 9.97 -1.99
CA LEU A 48 -5.24 8.54 -2.09
C LEU A 48 -4.49 8.19 -3.38
N LYS A 49 -4.87 8.79 -4.51
CA LYS A 49 -4.16 8.61 -5.79
C LYS A 49 -2.74 9.17 -5.73
N ALA A 50 -2.55 10.34 -5.11
CA ALA A 50 -1.23 10.94 -4.93
C ALA A 50 -0.34 10.06 -4.04
N GLN A 51 -0.87 9.55 -2.93
CA GLN A 51 -0.17 8.60 -2.07
C GLN A 51 0.21 7.33 -2.81
N ARG A 52 -0.72 6.76 -3.60
CA ARG A 52 -0.43 5.58 -4.42
C ARG A 52 0.70 5.84 -5.41
N ALA A 53 0.71 6.98 -6.09
CA ALA A 53 1.77 7.33 -7.03
C ALA A 53 3.13 7.44 -6.32
N HIS A 54 3.15 8.04 -5.12
CA HIS A 54 4.36 8.14 -4.31
C HIS A 54 4.90 6.76 -3.91
N TYR A 55 4.06 5.85 -3.43
CA TYR A 55 4.49 4.49 -3.06
C TYR A 55 4.97 3.68 -4.26
N VAL A 56 4.34 3.83 -5.42
CA VAL A 56 4.78 3.14 -6.65
C VAL A 56 6.17 3.62 -7.08
N LEU A 57 6.45 4.92 -7.00
CA LEU A 57 7.77 5.47 -7.29
C LEU A 57 8.82 4.96 -6.29
N ALA A 58 8.51 4.98 -4.99
CA ALA A 58 9.42 4.47 -3.96
C ALA A 58 9.73 2.98 -4.16
N LEU A 59 8.74 2.18 -4.59
CA LEU A 59 8.94 0.76 -4.87
C LEU A 59 9.85 0.55 -6.09
N ALA A 60 9.68 1.35 -7.14
CA ALA A 60 10.55 1.30 -8.32
C ALA A 60 11.99 1.73 -8.03
N GLU A 61 12.19 2.71 -7.14
CA GLU A 61 13.52 3.11 -6.66
C GLU A 61 14.19 1.97 -5.89
N LEU A 62 13.45 1.37 -4.95
CA LEU A 62 13.96 0.26 -4.15
C LEU A 62 14.29 -0.97 -5.00
N GLU A 63 13.50 -1.25 -6.03
CA GLU A 63 13.75 -2.33 -6.98
C GLU A 63 15.03 -2.08 -7.79
N ARG A 64 15.28 -0.85 -8.23
CA ARG A 64 16.54 -0.48 -8.91
C ARG A 64 17.73 -0.63 -7.98
N GLU A 65 17.62 -0.19 -6.73
CA GLU A 65 18.67 -0.36 -5.74
C GLU A 65 18.96 -1.85 -5.49
N TYR A 66 17.92 -2.65 -5.31
CA TYR A 66 18.05 -4.10 -5.13
C TYR A 66 18.76 -4.76 -6.31
N ILE A 67 18.37 -4.45 -7.55
CA ILE A 67 19.03 -4.99 -8.75
C ILE A 67 20.49 -4.56 -8.79
N SER A 68 20.80 -3.29 -8.52
CA SER A 68 22.17 -2.79 -8.52
C SER A 68 23.03 -3.49 -7.47
N LEU A 69 22.47 -3.76 -6.30
CA LEU A 69 23.14 -4.44 -5.21
C LEU A 69 23.33 -5.92 -5.54
N GLN A 70 22.33 -6.54 -6.16
CA GLN A 70 22.41 -7.93 -6.61
C GLN A 70 23.52 -8.11 -7.66
N VAL A 71 23.66 -7.18 -8.60
CA VAL A 71 24.76 -7.18 -9.58
C VAL A 71 26.11 -7.04 -8.87
N GLN A 72 26.25 -6.08 -7.95
CA GLN A 72 27.49 -5.91 -7.17
C GLN A 72 27.84 -7.16 -6.34
N VAL A 73 26.84 -7.79 -5.72
CA VAL A 73 27.03 -9.03 -4.98
C VAL A 73 27.44 -10.16 -5.93
N GLN A 74 26.84 -10.28 -7.11
CA GLN A 74 27.24 -11.28 -8.10
C GLN A 74 28.66 -11.06 -8.61
N GLU A 75 29.07 -9.81 -8.83
CA GLU A 75 30.44 -9.47 -9.23
C GLU A 75 31.43 -9.81 -8.11
N ALA A 76 31.12 -9.42 -6.86
CA ALA A 76 31.96 -9.70 -5.69
C ALA A 76 32.01 -11.18 -5.31
N THR A 77 30.93 -11.93 -5.57
CA THR A 77 30.80 -13.38 -5.32
C THR A 77 31.11 -14.19 -6.58
N GLY A 78 31.56 -13.55 -7.66
CA GLY A 78 31.90 -14.22 -8.90
C GLY A 78 33.04 -15.22 -8.68
N PRO A 79 33.11 -16.31 -9.44
CA PRO A 79 34.11 -17.36 -9.25
C PRO A 79 35.54 -16.82 -9.38
N ALA A 80 35.76 -15.74 -10.14
CA ALA A 80 37.04 -15.04 -10.23
C ALA A 80 37.37 -14.27 -8.94
N ALA A 81 36.42 -13.51 -8.38
CA ALA A 81 36.58 -12.75 -7.15
C ALA A 81 36.73 -13.68 -5.92
N LEU A 82 35.95 -14.76 -5.86
CA LEU A 82 36.11 -15.81 -4.86
C LEU A 82 37.46 -16.51 -4.95
N ARG A 83 37.95 -16.84 -6.15
CA ARG A 83 39.31 -17.40 -6.34
C ARG A 83 40.40 -16.41 -5.93
N ALA A 84 40.24 -15.12 -6.24
CA ALA A 84 41.18 -14.08 -5.82
C ALA A 84 41.21 -13.92 -4.29
N ARG A 85 40.04 -13.98 -3.63
CA ARG A 85 39.91 -13.89 -2.17
C ARG A 85 40.41 -15.16 -1.47
N ALA A 86 40.16 -16.34 -2.04
CA ALA A 86 40.73 -17.61 -1.57
C ALA A 86 42.26 -17.61 -1.69
N ARG A 87 42.83 -17.12 -2.80
CA ARG A 87 44.29 -16.93 -2.95
C ARG A 87 44.84 -15.95 -1.92
N ALA A 88 44.15 -14.83 -1.67
CA ALA A 88 44.58 -13.84 -0.67
C ALA A 88 44.55 -14.40 0.76
N LEU A 89 43.67 -15.37 1.04
CA LEU A 89 43.60 -16.10 2.30
C LEU A 89 44.58 -17.30 2.38
N GLY A 90 45.48 -17.44 1.40
CA GLY A 90 46.45 -18.54 1.34
C GLY A 90 45.85 -19.89 0.94
N MET A 91 44.58 -19.94 0.56
CA MET A 91 43.93 -21.15 0.04
C MET A 91 44.18 -21.22 -1.46
N CYS A 92 45.24 -21.94 -1.87
CA CYS A 92 45.51 -22.19 -3.28
C CYS A 92 44.35 -22.97 -3.93
N PRO A 93 43.81 -22.56 -5.09
CA PRO A 93 42.76 -23.30 -5.75
C PRO A 93 43.33 -24.63 -6.29
N PHE A 94 42.59 -25.71 -6.06
CA PHE A 94 42.79 -26.99 -6.74
C PHE A 94 42.89 -26.75 -8.25
N THR A 95 43.99 -27.23 -8.85
CA THR A 95 44.23 -27.19 -10.29
C THR A 95 43.13 -28.01 -10.99
N PRO A 96 42.38 -27.44 -11.95
CA PRO A 96 41.33 -28.14 -12.67
C PRO A 96 41.89 -29.06 -13.77
N ASP A 97 43.09 -29.59 -13.59
CA ASP A 97 43.68 -30.59 -14.49
C ASP A 97 43.26 -32.02 -14.09
N ARG A 98 42.54 -32.16 -12.97
CA ARG A 98 41.86 -33.39 -12.60
C ARG A 98 40.38 -33.25 -12.91
N ILE A 99 40.06 -33.26 -14.21
CA ILE A 99 38.74 -33.70 -14.65
C ILE A 99 38.60 -35.12 -14.11
N ILE A 100 37.88 -35.28 -12.99
CA ILE A 100 37.45 -36.59 -12.52
C ILE A 100 36.43 -37.02 -13.56
N ARG A 101 36.92 -37.68 -14.60
CA ARG A 101 36.12 -38.54 -15.45
C ARG A 101 35.61 -39.61 -14.50
N LEU A 102 34.35 -39.50 -14.08
CA LEU A 102 33.62 -40.67 -13.61
C LEU A 102 33.49 -41.57 -14.84
N GLU A 103 34.54 -42.36 -15.08
CA GLU A 103 34.46 -43.54 -15.92
C GLU A 103 33.64 -44.52 -15.09
N ASP A 104 32.38 -44.70 -15.47
CA ASP A 104 31.52 -45.79 -15.02
C ASP A 104 32.19 -47.10 -15.42
N ASP A 105 33.10 -47.56 -14.57
CA ASP A 105 33.71 -48.88 -14.62
C ASP A 105 32.75 -49.85 -13.93
N GLU A 106 31.64 -50.16 -14.61
CA GLU A 106 30.77 -51.29 -14.25
C GLU A 106 30.57 -52.18 -15.49
N ARG A 107 31.65 -52.88 -15.86
CA ARG A 107 31.58 -54.18 -16.57
C ARG A 107 31.24 -55.28 -15.55
N PRO A 108 30.72 -56.48 -15.93
CA PRO A 108 30.77 -57.10 -17.27
C PRO A 108 29.47 -57.80 -17.75
N SER A 109 29.53 -58.26 -19.01
CA SER A 109 28.65 -59.22 -19.71
C SER A 109 28.08 -60.33 -18.81
N PRO A 110 26.86 -60.82 -19.13
CA PRO A 110 26.76 -62.00 -19.99
C PRO A 110 26.22 -61.68 -21.39
#